data_AF-A0A444WVS4-F1
#
_entry.id   AF-A0A444WVS4-F1
#
_cell.length_a   1.000
_cell.length_b   1.000
_cell.length_c   1.000
_cell.angle_alpha   90.00
_cell.angle_beta   90.00
_cell.angle_gamma   90.00
#
_symmetry.space_group_name_H-M   'P 1'
#
loop_
_entity.id
_entity.type
_entity.pdbx_description
1 polymer ?
#
loop_
_entity_poly.entity_id
_entity_poly.type
_entity_poly.pdbx_seq_one_letter_code
_entity_poly.pdbx_strand_id
1 'polypeptide(L)'
;MDFKQFSTKSSGTLLATMCVDWSSELLREYMADVEVRAAHNVLEACAQTETIEKVVFTSSATAVVWREDRKTMELDLDERHWSDVNFCRKFKLWHAMSKTMAEKTAWALAMDRGMNMVSINAGLLMSPDLSISNPYLRGAAEMYEDGVFVTVDLPFLVDAHICVYEDVSSYGRYLCFNHIINTQDDALRLARILTPDAASSLPQREECGKSFIEQRISNKKLNKLMVDFEA
;
A
#
# COMPACT_ATOMS: atom_id res chain seq x y z
N MET A 1 1.47 -6.21 18.53
CA MET A 1 1.70 -6.87 17.22
C MET A 1 0.57 -7.84 17.05
N ASP A 2 -0.42 -7.51 16.23
CA ASP A 2 -1.55 -8.40 15.98
C ASP A 2 -1.37 -9.04 14.62
N PHE A 3 -1.02 -10.33 14.62
CA PHE A 3 -0.99 -11.15 13.42
C PHE A 3 -2.42 -11.61 13.12
N LYS A 4 -3.02 -11.12 12.04
CA LYS A 4 -4.22 -11.74 11.48
C LYS A 4 -3.81 -12.68 10.36
N GLN A 5 -3.59 -13.94 10.73
CA GLN A 5 -3.42 -15.04 9.79
C GLN A 5 -4.79 -15.45 9.27
N PHE A 6 -5.04 -15.25 7.97
CA PHE A 6 -6.21 -15.86 7.32
C PHE A 6 -5.74 -17.13 6.62
N SER A 7 -6.16 -18.29 7.14
CA SER A 7 -5.96 -19.60 6.51
C SER A 7 -7.31 -20.06 5.96
N THR A 8 -7.37 -20.33 4.66
CA THR A 8 -8.54 -20.95 4.02
C THR A 8 -8.36 -22.46 3.99
N LYS A 9 -9.38 -23.18 4.49
CA LYS A 9 -9.32 -24.61 4.85
C LYS A 9 -9.29 -25.60 3.68
N SER A 10 -9.33 -25.18 2.41
CA SER A 10 -9.57 -26.12 1.30
C SER A 10 -8.38 -26.43 0.39
N SER A 11 -7.27 -25.68 0.41
CA SER A 11 -6.16 -25.89 -0.56
C SER A 11 -4.75 -25.60 -0.03
N GLY A 12 -4.44 -25.86 1.25
CA GLY A 12 -3.06 -25.74 1.76
C GLY A 12 -2.45 -24.32 1.72
N THR A 13 -3.30 -23.29 1.63
CA THR A 13 -2.89 -21.92 1.29
C THR A 13 -2.84 -20.99 2.50
N LEU A 14 -1.84 -20.10 2.50
CA LEU A 14 -1.69 -19.03 3.48
C LEU A 14 -1.79 -17.64 2.83
N LEU A 15 -2.78 -16.83 3.23
CA LEU A 15 -2.78 -15.38 3.01
C LEU A 15 -2.10 -14.71 4.21
N ALA A 16 -0.86 -14.26 4.02
CA ALA A 16 -0.10 -13.54 5.03
C ALA A 16 -0.27 -12.03 4.86
N THR A 17 -1.30 -11.46 5.48
CA THR A 17 -1.43 -10.00 5.57
C THR A 17 -0.75 -9.50 6.85
N MET A 18 0.25 -8.64 6.69
CA MET A 18 0.99 -8.06 7.80
C MET A 18 0.48 -6.66 8.11
N CYS A 19 -0.09 -6.48 9.31
CA CYS A 19 -0.44 -5.17 9.84
C CYS A 19 0.36 -4.91 11.12
N VAL A 20 1.32 -3.99 11.06
CA VAL A 20 2.01 -3.53 12.27
C VAL A 20 1.18 -2.43 12.89
N ASP A 21 0.90 -2.53 14.19
CA ASP A 21 0.24 -1.45 14.93
C ASP A 21 1.23 -0.28 15.16
N TRP A 22 0.87 0.90 14.65
CA TRP A 22 1.65 2.15 14.73
C TRP A 22 1.22 3.09 15.86
N SER A 23 0.52 2.57 16.87
CA SER A 23 -0.04 3.34 18.00
C SER A 23 0.98 4.07 18.89
N SER A 24 2.28 3.73 18.86
CA SER A 24 3.29 4.35 19.72
C SER A 24 4.27 5.27 18.98
N GLU A 25 4.36 6.52 19.44
CA GLU A 25 5.11 7.58 18.77
C GLU A 25 6.64 7.49 18.97
N LEU A 26 7.07 6.80 20.03
CA LEU A 26 8.47 6.78 20.51
C LEU A 26 9.41 5.84 19.74
N LEU A 27 8.92 5.07 18.76
CA LEU A 27 9.74 3.99 18.17
C LEU A 27 9.58 3.83 16.65
N ARG A 28 9.19 4.87 15.91
CA ARG A 28 8.87 4.76 14.47
C ARG A 28 10.03 4.27 13.59
N GLU A 29 11.29 4.47 13.98
CA GLU A 29 12.45 3.91 13.27
C GLU A 29 12.60 2.41 13.54
N TYR A 30 12.49 1.98 14.80
CA TYR A 30 12.48 0.55 15.17
C TYR A 30 11.29 -0.21 14.58
N MET A 31 10.18 0.48 14.32
CA MET A 31 9.03 -0.11 13.66
C MET A 31 9.38 -0.68 12.28
N ALA A 32 10.35 -0.07 11.57
CA ALA A 32 10.86 -0.63 10.32
C ALA A 32 11.56 -1.98 10.54
N ASP A 33 12.45 -2.08 11.53
CA ASP A 33 13.14 -3.34 11.86
C ASP A 33 12.18 -4.43 12.35
N VAL A 34 11.14 -4.01 13.05
CA VAL A 34 10.03 -4.87 13.47
C VAL A 34 9.29 -5.44 12.26
N GLU A 35 8.90 -4.60 11.31
CA GLU A 35 8.14 -5.04 10.13
C GLU A 35 8.99 -5.92 9.21
N VAL A 36 10.27 -5.58 9.04
CA VAL A 36 11.24 -6.38 8.28
C VAL A 36 11.43 -7.77 8.88
N ARG A 37 11.66 -7.86 10.21
CA ARG A 37 11.82 -9.15 10.89
C ARG A 37 10.55 -9.98 10.82
N ALA A 38 9.39 -9.35 10.97
CA ALA A 38 8.13 -10.05 10.86
C ALA A 38 7.93 -10.58 9.42
N ALA A 39 8.29 -9.81 8.38
CA ALA A 39 8.17 -10.24 6.99
C ALA A 39 9.10 -11.41 6.71
N HIS A 40 10.36 -11.31 7.15
CA HIS A 40 11.32 -12.39 7.08
C HIS A 40 10.80 -13.67 7.74
N ASN A 41 10.34 -13.60 8.99
CA ASN A 41 9.92 -14.78 9.74
C ASN A 41 8.70 -15.47 9.12
N VAL A 42 7.72 -14.69 8.65
CA VAL A 42 6.54 -15.26 7.99
C VAL A 42 6.92 -15.93 6.68
N LEU A 43 7.72 -15.27 5.83
CA LEU A 43 8.16 -15.85 4.56
C LEU A 43 9.05 -17.07 4.75
N GLU A 44 9.92 -17.07 5.77
CA GLU A 44 10.75 -18.24 6.12
C GLU A 44 9.88 -19.42 6.57
N ALA A 45 8.86 -19.18 7.39
CA ALA A 45 7.91 -20.23 7.77
C ALA A 45 7.12 -20.76 6.56
N CYS A 46 6.74 -19.88 5.63
CA CYS A 46 6.10 -20.28 4.40
C CYS A 46 7.03 -21.14 3.53
N ALA A 47 8.30 -20.76 3.41
CA ALA A 47 9.30 -21.51 2.63
C ALA A 47 9.51 -22.94 3.15
N GLN A 48 9.38 -23.13 4.47
CA GLN A 48 9.54 -24.42 5.12
C GLN A 48 8.26 -25.29 5.06
N THR A 49 7.16 -24.76 4.52
CA THR A 49 5.86 -25.46 4.46
C THR A 49 5.60 -25.95 3.03
N GLU A 50 5.70 -27.27 2.82
CA GLU A 50 5.58 -27.89 1.50
C GLU A 50 4.24 -27.66 0.78
N THR A 51 3.17 -27.37 1.53
CA THR A 51 1.83 -27.15 0.94
C THR A 51 1.59 -25.73 0.44
N ILE A 52 2.47 -24.78 0.75
CA ILE A 52 2.30 -23.38 0.34
C ILE A 52 2.88 -23.20 -1.07
N GLU A 53 1.99 -23.00 -2.03
CA GLU A 53 2.38 -22.84 -3.44
C GLU A 53 2.58 -21.38 -3.86
N LYS A 54 1.89 -20.44 -3.21
CA LYS A 54 1.93 -19.01 -3.51
C LYS A 54 1.73 -18.19 -2.24
N VAL A 55 2.52 -17.12 -2.08
CA VAL A 55 2.34 -16.11 -1.03
C VAL A 55 1.93 -14.79 -1.64
N VAL A 56 0.83 -14.21 -1.15
CA VAL A 56 0.42 -12.84 -1.47
C VAL A 56 0.84 -11.92 -0.32
N PHE A 57 1.80 -11.04 -0.60
CA PHE A 57 2.37 -10.10 0.35
C PHE A 57 1.67 -8.74 0.26
N THR A 58 1.06 -8.28 1.35
CA THR A 58 0.42 -6.95 1.40
C THR A 58 1.46 -5.87 1.70
N SER A 59 1.83 -5.10 0.68
CA SER A 59 2.66 -3.91 0.78
C SER A 59 1.80 -2.63 0.68
N SER A 60 2.40 -1.49 0.36
CA SER A 60 1.74 -0.20 0.24
C SER A 60 2.22 0.57 -1.00
N ALA A 61 1.37 1.44 -1.56
CA ALA A 61 1.74 2.40 -2.59
C ALA A 61 2.87 3.35 -2.11
N THR A 62 2.98 3.60 -0.81
CA THR A 62 4.11 4.35 -0.23
C THR A 62 5.46 3.64 -0.42
N ALA A 63 5.50 2.35 -0.75
CA ALA A 63 6.72 1.64 -1.13
C ALA A 63 7.14 1.87 -2.61
N VAL A 64 6.36 2.64 -3.36
CA VAL A 64 6.55 2.96 -4.79
C VAL A 64 6.85 4.45 -5.00
N VAL A 65 6.19 5.34 -4.25
CA VAL A 65 6.09 6.78 -4.55
C VAL A 65 7.34 7.62 -4.23
N TRP A 66 8.07 7.29 -3.16
CA TRP A 66 8.99 8.24 -2.52
C TRP A 66 10.40 8.17 -3.05
N ARG A 67 10.77 9.11 -3.92
CA ARG A 67 12.10 9.23 -4.52
C ARG A 67 12.48 10.69 -4.80
N GLU A 68 13.78 10.92 -5.03
CA GLU A 68 14.34 12.27 -5.20
C GLU A 68 13.96 12.92 -6.54
N ASP A 69 13.87 12.11 -7.60
CA ASP A 69 13.52 12.49 -8.97
C ASP A 69 12.01 12.47 -9.26
N ARG A 70 11.15 12.28 -8.25
CA ARG A 70 9.69 12.12 -8.45
C ARG A 70 9.03 13.30 -9.18
N LYS A 71 9.56 14.51 -9.03
CA LYS A 71 9.05 15.74 -9.67
C LYS A 71 9.52 15.93 -11.10
N THR A 72 10.62 15.28 -11.49
CA THR A 72 11.26 15.44 -12.80
C THR A 72 10.98 14.29 -13.75
N MET A 73 10.43 13.18 -13.26
CA MET A 73 9.96 12.11 -14.13
C MET A 73 8.78 12.63 -14.97
N GLU A 74 8.80 12.38 -16.27
CA GLU A 74 7.63 12.62 -17.15
C GLU A 74 6.71 11.40 -17.21
N LEU A 75 7.17 10.25 -16.68
CA LEU A 75 6.46 8.98 -16.75
C LEU A 75 5.60 8.74 -15.51
N ASP A 76 4.42 8.17 -15.73
CA ASP A 76 3.55 7.65 -14.69
C ASP A 76 4.27 6.62 -13.82
N LEU A 77 4.14 6.73 -12.50
CA LEU A 77 4.55 5.71 -11.57
C LEU A 77 3.69 4.46 -11.74
N ASP A 78 4.31 3.30 -11.63
CA ASP A 78 3.67 2.00 -11.73
C ASP A 78 4.35 0.99 -10.79
N GLU A 79 3.91 -0.27 -10.82
CA GLU A 79 4.43 -1.34 -9.96
C GLU A 79 5.93 -1.65 -10.12
N ARG A 80 6.61 -1.11 -11.14
CA ARG A 80 8.06 -1.33 -11.35
C ARG A 80 8.91 -0.41 -10.48
N HIS A 81 8.32 0.67 -9.96
CA HIS A 81 9.00 1.71 -9.22
C HIS A 81 9.11 1.41 -7.73
N TRP A 82 10.20 1.86 -7.12
CA TRP A 82 10.47 1.66 -5.70
C TRP A 82 10.77 2.99 -5.02
N SER A 83 10.25 3.15 -3.81
CA SER A 83 10.69 4.21 -2.93
C SER A 83 12.16 4.02 -2.52
N ASP A 84 12.86 5.13 -2.35
CA ASP A 84 14.23 5.19 -1.85
C ASP A 84 14.22 5.24 -0.32
N VAL A 85 14.86 4.25 0.31
CA VAL A 85 14.92 4.10 1.78
C VAL A 85 15.65 5.27 2.44
N ASN A 86 16.69 5.81 1.82
CA ASN A 86 17.45 6.95 2.34
C ASN A 86 16.65 8.25 2.20
N PHE A 87 15.92 8.42 1.10
CA PHE A 87 14.95 9.51 0.94
C PHE A 87 13.90 9.44 2.05
N CYS A 88 13.27 8.28 2.24
CA CYS A 88 12.27 8.09 3.28
C CYS A 88 12.84 8.38 4.68
N ARG A 89 14.06 7.92 4.98
CA ARG A 89 14.74 8.21 6.25
C ARG A 89 14.99 9.72 6.44
N LYS A 90 15.52 10.40 5.41
CA LYS A 90 15.83 11.84 5.43
C LYS A 90 14.59 12.68 5.74
N PHE A 91 13.46 12.35 5.14
CA PHE A 91 12.18 13.05 5.32
C PHE A 91 11.29 12.43 6.42
N LYS A 92 11.82 11.46 7.19
CA LYS A 92 11.12 10.78 8.30
C LYS A 92 9.81 10.11 7.86
N LEU A 93 9.72 9.67 6.61
CA LEU A 93 8.60 8.93 6.02
C LEU A 93 8.65 7.46 6.48
N TRP A 94 8.50 7.25 7.79
CA TRP A 94 8.76 5.96 8.44
C TRP A 94 7.89 4.81 7.92
N HIS A 95 6.62 5.06 7.60
CA HIS A 95 5.75 4.05 7.00
C HIS A 95 6.27 3.60 5.64
N ALA A 96 6.60 4.56 4.77
CA ALA A 96 7.16 4.28 3.45
C ALA A 96 8.48 3.51 3.57
N MET A 97 9.38 3.96 4.45
CA MET A 97 10.65 3.29 4.73
C MET A 97 10.44 1.83 5.16
N SER A 98 9.56 1.61 6.14
CA SER A 98 9.21 0.30 6.68
C SER A 98 8.65 -0.63 5.61
N LYS A 99 7.62 -0.17 4.88
CA LYS A 99 6.99 -0.94 3.80
C LYS A 99 7.96 -1.29 2.69
N THR A 100 8.81 -0.35 2.27
CA THR A 100 9.85 -0.61 1.27
C THR A 100 10.86 -1.64 1.75
N MET A 101 11.36 -1.54 2.97
CA MET A 101 12.36 -2.48 3.50
C MET A 101 11.77 -3.88 3.69
N ALA A 102 10.56 -3.98 4.24
CA ALA A 102 9.86 -5.24 4.44
C ALA A 102 9.58 -5.94 3.10
N GLU A 103 9.05 -5.21 2.11
CA GLU A 103 8.77 -5.78 0.79
C GLU A 103 10.07 -6.23 0.08
N LYS A 104 11.16 -5.44 0.12
CA LYS A 104 12.46 -5.85 -0.44
C LYS A 104 13.02 -7.10 0.24
N THR A 105 12.88 -7.20 1.56
CA THR A 105 13.33 -8.36 2.33
C THR A 105 12.52 -9.60 1.98
N ALA A 106 11.20 -9.47 1.88
CA ALA A 106 10.32 -10.55 1.45
C ALA A 106 10.66 -11.05 0.04
N TRP A 107 10.92 -10.15 -0.91
CA TRP A 107 11.36 -10.52 -2.26
C TRP A 107 12.71 -11.23 -2.27
N ALA A 108 13.70 -10.73 -1.52
CA ALA A 108 15.01 -11.35 -1.43
C ALA A 108 14.91 -12.80 -0.92
N LEU A 109 14.13 -13.00 0.15
CA LEU A 109 13.92 -14.32 0.72
C LEU A 109 13.11 -15.24 -0.21
N ALA A 110 12.04 -14.74 -0.83
CA ALA A 110 11.25 -15.51 -1.77
C ALA A 110 12.10 -16.00 -2.96
N MET A 111 12.97 -15.14 -3.50
CA MET A 111 13.89 -15.51 -4.58
C MET A 111 14.93 -16.53 -4.11
N ASP A 112 15.52 -16.36 -2.92
CA ASP A 112 16.50 -17.29 -2.36
C ASP A 112 15.92 -18.69 -2.12
N ARG A 113 14.66 -18.76 -1.68
CA ARG A 113 13.94 -20.00 -1.40
C ARG A 113 13.18 -20.59 -2.58
N GLY A 114 13.19 -19.92 -3.75
CA GLY A 114 12.42 -20.34 -4.91
C GLY A 114 10.90 -20.31 -4.71
N MET A 115 10.41 -19.47 -3.81
CA MET A 115 8.99 -19.31 -3.53
C MET A 115 8.29 -18.42 -4.56
N ASN A 116 7.08 -18.82 -4.98
CA ASN A 116 6.20 -17.96 -5.74
C ASN A 116 5.58 -16.90 -4.82
N MET A 117 6.04 -15.66 -4.94
CA MET A 117 5.49 -14.53 -4.20
C MET A 117 4.92 -13.49 -5.18
N VAL A 118 3.80 -12.90 -4.78
CA VAL A 118 3.21 -11.73 -5.45
C VAL A 118 2.98 -10.65 -4.39
N SER A 119 3.23 -9.39 -4.73
CA SER A 119 3.03 -8.26 -3.81
C SER A 119 1.90 -7.35 -4.28
N ILE A 120 1.05 -6.92 -3.33
CA ILE A 120 -0.01 -5.93 -3.56
C ILE A 120 0.34 -4.65 -2.82
N ASN A 121 0.66 -3.59 -3.56
CA ASN A 121 0.97 -2.26 -3.07
C ASN A 121 -0.32 -1.43 -2.96
N ALA A 122 -0.99 -1.53 -1.82
CA ALA A 122 -2.28 -0.87 -1.57
C ALA A 122 -2.15 0.64 -1.30
N GLY A 123 -3.11 1.42 -1.82
CA GLY A 123 -3.32 2.81 -1.43
C GLY A 123 -3.74 2.97 0.03
N LEU A 124 -4.09 4.19 0.43
CA LEU A 124 -4.64 4.42 1.77
C LEU A 124 -5.97 3.68 1.93
N LEU A 125 -6.04 2.72 2.84
CA LEU A 125 -7.27 2.00 3.12
C LEU A 125 -8.32 2.95 3.71
N MET A 126 -9.44 3.11 3.02
CA MET A 126 -10.58 3.90 3.49
C MET A 126 -11.39 3.05 4.47
N SER A 127 -11.37 3.43 5.74
CA SER A 127 -12.16 2.79 6.80
C SER A 127 -12.77 3.83 7.75
N PRO A 128 -13.86 3.49 8.47
CA PRO A 128 -14.46 4.39 9.46
C PRO A 128 -13.51 4.78 10.60
N ASP A 129 -12.55 3.91 10.92
CA ASP A 129 -11.57 4.12 12.00
C ASP A 129 -10.31 4.86 11.52
N LEU A 130 -10.31 5.38 10.28
CA LEU A 130 -9.17 6.06 9.70
C LEU A 130 -8.91 7.40 10.41
N SER A 131 -7.77 7.49 11.10
CA SER A 131 -7.35 8.68 11.84
C SER A 131 -6.32 9.51 11.07
N ILE A 132 -6.31 10.83 11.30
CA ILE A 132 -5.24 11.73 10.82
C ILE A 132 -3.82 11.33 11.29
N SER A 133 -3.73 10.56 12.38
CA SER A 133 -2.46 10.02 12.89
C SER A 133 -1.92 8.83 12.09
N ASN A 134 -2.69 8.32 11.11
CA ASN A 134 -2.28 7.20 10.26
C ASN A 134 -0.93 7.51 9.59
N PRO A 135 0.09 6.66 9.75
CA PRO A 135 1.44 6.96 9.30
C PRO A 135 1.58 6.96 7.76
N TYR A 136 0.63 6.39 7.02
CA TYR A 136 0.53 6.52 5.56
C TYR A 136 0.34 7.99 5.15
N LEU A 137 -0.40 8.78 5.94
CA LEU A 137 -0.72 10.18 5.64
C LEU A 137 0.49 11.11 5.77
N ARG A 138 1.62 10.62 6.28
CA ARG A 138 2.84 11.40 6.32
C ARG A 138 3.35 11.62 4.90
N GLY A 139 3.36 12.87 4.47
CA GLY A 139 3.66 13.24 3.09
C GLY A 139 2.42 13.32 2.18
N ALA A 140 1.21 13.28 2.74
CA ALA A 140 -0.03 13.31 1.96
C ALA A 140 -0.18 14.58 1.10
N ALA A 141 0.28 15.74 1.60
CA ALA A 141 0.24 16.98 0.84
C ALA A 141 1.13 16.89 -0.41
N GLU A 142 2.34 16.35 -0.27
CA GLU A 142 3.25 16.15 -1.39
C GLU A 142 2.74 15.09 -2.35
N MET A 143 2.16 13.98 -1.85
CA MET A 143 1.52 12.98 -2.72
C MET A 143 0.33 13.57 -3.50
N TYR A 144 -0.43 14.47 -2.88
CA TYR A 144 -1.54 15.19 -3.51
C TYR A 144 -1.02 16.10 -4.62
N GLU A 145 -0.06 16.98 -4.32
CA GLU A 145 0.59 17.88 -5.27
C GLU A 145 1.24 17.15 -6.45
N ASP A 146 1.86 16.00 -6.18
CA ASP A 146 2.56 15.20 -7.19
C ASP A 146 1.58 14.31 -8.01
N GLY A 147 0.28 14.29 -7.69
CA GLY A 147 -0.74 13.55 -8.45
C GLY A 147 -0.71 12.03 -8.23
N VAL A 148 -0.18 11.59 -7.08
CA VAL A 148 0.10 10.19 -6.76
C VAL A 148 -0.61 9.72 -5.48
N PHE A 149 -1.42 10.57 -4.86
CA PHE A 149 -2.17 10.22 -3.66
C PHE A 149 -3.37 9.34 -4.01
N VAL A 150 -3.26 8.05 -3.69
CA VAL A 150 -4.30 7.06 -3.99
C VAL A 150 -4.88 6.41 -2.74
N THR A 151 -6.16 6.06 -2.80
CA THR A 151 -6.89 5.37 -1.74
C THR A 151 -7.58 4.12 -2.27
N VAL A 152 -7.87 3.19 -1.36
CA VAL A 152 -8.49 1.91 -1.69
C VAL A 152 -9.62 1.61 -0.71
N ASP A 153 -10.76 1.17 -1.24
CA ASP A 153 -11.85 0.66 -0.41
C ASP A 153 -11.59 -0.79 0.00
N LEU A 154 -12.03 -1.17 1.20
CA LEU A 154 -11.81 -2.53 1.72
C LEU A 154 -12.34 -3.64 0.78
N PRO A 155 -13.55 -3.57 0.21
CA PRO A 155 -14.02 -4.61 -0.71
C PRO A 155 -13.10 -4.77 -1.93
N PHE A 156 -12.72 -3.66 -2.57
CA PHE A 156 -11.81 -3.68 -3.71
C PHE A 156 -10.45 -4.28 -3.36
N LEU A 157 -9.91 -3.96 -2.18
CA LEU A 157 -8.66 -4.54 -1.71
C LEU A 157 -8.77 -6.06 -1.50
N VAL A 158 -9.88 -6.54 -0.94
CA VAL A 158 -10.15 -7.97 -0.74
C VAL A 158 -10.25 -8.68 -2.09
N ASP A 159 -11.03 -8.13 -3.02
CA ASP A 159 -11.22 -8.70 -4.36
C ASP A 159 -9.87 -8.77 -5.09
N ALA A 160 -9.04 -7.73 -5.00
CA ALA A 160 -7.70 -7.72 -5.57
C ALA A 160 -6.79 -8.83 -4.99
N HIS A 161 -6.84 -9.08 -3.68
CA HIS A 161 -6.08 -10.17 -3.07
C HIS A 161 -6.57 -11.55 -3.54
N ILE A 162 -7.89 -11.74 -3.65
CA ILE A 162 -8.47 -12.99 -4.15
C ILE A 162 -8.07 -13.20 -5.61
N CYS A 163 -8.26 -12.20 -6.48
CA CYS A 163 -7.91 -12.30 -7.90
C CYS A 163 -6.44 -12.66 -8.11
N VAL A 164 -5.53 -11.96 -7.43
CA VAL A 164 -4.09 -12.22 -7.51
C VAL A 164 -3.74 -13.60 -6.97
N TYR A 165 -4.39 -14.02 -5.89
CA TYR A 165 -4.15 -15.33 -5.31
C TYR A 165 -4.59 -16.46 -6.26
N GLU A 166 -5.81 -16.39 -6.79
CA GLU A 166 -6.40 -17.44 -7.62
C GLU A 166 -5.82 -17.50 -9.05
N ASP A 167 -5.42 -16.37 -9.63
CA ASP A 167 -4.79 -16.36 -10.95
C ASP A 167 -3.39 -16.98 -10.90
N VAL A 168 -3.23 -18.18 -11.47
CA VAL A 168 -1.94 -18.87 -11.56
C VAL A 168 -0.89 -18.10 -12.36
N SER A 169 -1.31 -17.17 -13.22
CA SER A 169 -0.40 -16.36 -14.04
C SER A 169 0.08 -15.09 -13.34
N SER A 170 -0.38 -14.81 -12.11
CA SER A 170 -0.03 -13.58 -11.41
C SER A 170 1.42 -13.61 -10.93
N TYR A 171 2.13 -12.49 -11.12
CA TYR A 171 3.55 -12.39 -10.74
C TYR A 171 3.97 -10.97 -10.40
N GLY A 172 5.04 -10.83 -9.62
CA GLY A 172 5.65 -9.55 -9.33
C GLY A 172 4.78 -8.68 -8.42
N ARG A 173 4.65 -7.40 -8.75
CA ARG A 173 3.98 -6.39 -7.90
C ARG A 173 2.72 -5.88 -8.59
N TYR A 174 1.73 -5.44 -7.80
CA TYR A 174 0.48 -4.86 -8.27
C TYR A 174 0.13 -3.63 -7.43
N LEU A 175 -0.05 -2.46 -8.07
CA LEU A 175 -0.61 -1.30 -7.40
C LEU A 175 -2.12 -1.44 -7.25
N CYS A 176 -2.64 -1.29 -6.03
CA CYS A 176 -4.04 -1.51 -5.69
C CYS A 176 -4.68 -0.25 -5.11
N PHE A 177 -5.49 0.40 -5.93
CA PHE A 177 -6.32 1.55 -5.55
C PHE A 177 -7.50 1.63 -6.51
N ASN A 178 -8.62 2.20 -6.06
CA ASN A 178 -9.79 2.47 -6.88
C ASN A 178 -10.21 3.95 -6.87
N HIS A 179 -9.51 4.79 -6.10
CA HIS A 179 -9.69 6.24 -6.09
C HIS A 179 -8.33 6.97 -6.06
N ILE A 180 -8.28 8.13 -6.71
CA ILE A 180 -7.16 9.07 -6.68
C ILE A 180 -7.67 10.35 -6.06
N ILE A 181 -6.90 10.92 -5.12
CA ILE A 181 -7.17 12.21 -4.51
C ILE A 181 -6.42 13.25 -5.33
N ASN A 182 -7.10 13.89 -6.28
CA ASN A 182 -6.49 14.88 -7.16
C ASN A 182 -7.36 16.11 -7.42
N THR A 183 -8.55 16.17 -6.83
CA THR A 183 -9.39 17.36 -6.81
C THR A 183 -9.50 17.92 -5.39
N GLN A 184 -9.89 19.19 -5.28
CA GLN A 184 -10.16 19.79 -3.98
C GLN A 184 -11.37 19.15 -3.28
N ASP A 185 -12.37 18.70 -4.05
CA ASP A 185 -13.52 17.97 -3.51
C ASP A 185 -13.11 16.62 -2.90
N ASP A 186 -12.17 15.90 -3.51
CA ASP A 186 -11.62 14.65 -2.95
C ASP A 186 -10.85 14.91 -1.65
N ALA A 187 -10.00 15.95 -1.64
CA ALA A 187 -9.25 16.33 -0.46
C ALA A 187 -10.16 16.73 0.71
N LEU A 188 -11.23 17.49 0.44
CA LEU A 188 -12.24 17.85 1.43
C LEU A 188 -13.02 16.63 1.94
N ARG A 189 -13.36 15.69 1.05
CA ARG A 189 -14.01 14.43 1.45
C ARG A 189 -13.12 13.61 2.37
N LEU A 190 -11.84 13.47 2.02
CA LEU A 190 -10.87 12.77 2.87
C LEU A 190 -10.70 13.48 4.22
N ALA A 191 -10.56 14.81 4.23
CA ALA A 191 -10.44 15.58 5.48
C ALA A 191 -11.62 15.36 6.42
N ARG A 192 -12.86 15.31 5.90
CA ARG A 192 -14.05 15.00 6.70
C ARG A 192 -14.01 13.62 7.34
N ILE A 193 -13.47 12.63 6.63
CA ILE A 193 -13.29 11.26 7.14
C ILE A 193 -12.23 11.25 8.25
N LEU A 194 -11.12 11.96 8.04
CA LEU A 194 -10.01 12.02 9.00
C LEU A 194 -10.32 12.79 10.27
N THR A 195 -11.23 13.76 10.20
CA THR A 195 -11.65 14.61 11.34
C THR A 195 -13.18 14.73 11.41
N PRO A 196 -13.89 13.68 11.86
CA PRO A 196 -15.35 13.70 11.93
C PRO A 196 -15.88 14.83 12.83
N ASP A 197 -15.18 15.12 13.93
CA ASP A 197 -15.57 16.13 14.92
C ASP A 197 -15.41 17.58 14.44
N ALA A 198 -14.50 17.82 13.49
CA ALA A 198 -14.24 19.15 12.92
C ALA A 198 -15.07 19.44 11.66
N ALA A 199 -15.82 18.45 11.15
CA ALA A 199 -16.56 18.54 9.89
C ALA A 199 -17.64 19.65 9.87
N SER A 200 -18.11 20.08 11.05
CA SER A 200 -19.05 21.19 11.21
C SER A 200 -18.44 22.58 10.96
N SER A 201 -17.11 22.69 10.91
CA SER A 201 -16.36 23.96 10.78
C SER A 201 -15.56 24.10 9.48
N LEU A 202 -15.55 23.07 8.63
CA LEU A 202 -14.85 23.13 7.34
C LEU A 202 -15.53 24.16 6.42
N PRO A 203 -14.77 25.05 5.77
CA PRO A 203 -15.34 26.13 4.96
C PRO A 203 -16.29 25.57 3.90
N GLN A 204 -17.52 26.09 3.88
CA GLN A 204 -18.47 25.80 2.83
C GLN A 204 -18.02 26.50 1.55
N ARG A 205 -17.52 25.68 0.62
CA ARG A 205 -17.46 25.93 -0.83
C ARG A 205 -17.19 27.40 -1.21
N GLU A 206 -15.93 27.82 -1.10
CA GLU A 206 -15.49 28.92 -1.95
C GLU A 206 -15.41 28.35 -3.38
N GLU A 207 -16.00 29.05 -4.36
CA GLU A 207 -15.84 28.75 -5.79
C GLU A 207 -14.40 29.07 -6.21
N CYS A 208 -13.44 28.33 -5.66
CA CYS A 208 -12.10 28.26 -6.20
C CYS A 208 -12.20 27.45 -7.49
N GLY A 209 -11.68 27.99 -8.59
CA GLY A 209 -11.69 27.29 -9.88
C GLY A 209 -11.18 25.85 -9.70
N LYS A 210 -11.80 24.90 -10.40
CA LYS A 210 -11.47 23.46 -10.31
C LYS A 210 -9.99 23.24 -10.66
N SER A 211 -9.11 23.37 -9.68
CA SER A 211 -7.72 22.98 -9.80
C SER A 211 -7.71 21.45 -9.78
N PHE A 212 -7.34 20.87 -10.91
CA PHE A 212 -7.20 19.44 -11.11
C PHE A 212 -5.72 19.12 -11.15
N ILE A 213 -5.29 18.17 -10.32
CA ILE A 213 -3.94 17.67 -10.35
C ILE A 213 -3.90 16.46 -11.29
N GLU A 214 -2.99 16.48 -12.24
CA GLU A 214 -2.82 15.39 -13.19
C GLU A 214 -2.41 14.10 -12.44
N GLN A 215 -3.13 13.00 -12.69
CA GLN A 215 -2.79 11.70 -12.16
C GLN A 215 -1.45 11.24 -12.77
N ARG A 216 -0.52 10.82 -11.92
CA ARG A 216 0.81 10.36 -12.31
C ARG A 216 1.18 8.99 -11.75
N ILE A 217 0.17 8.17 -11.45
CA ILE A 217 0.32 6.80 -10.93
C ILE A 217 -0.68 5.87 -11.60
N SER A 218 -0.27 4.64 -11.92
CA SER A 218 -1.05 3.70 -12.72
C SER A 218 -1.21 2.34 -12.03
N ASN A 219 -2.43 1.80 -12.05
CA ASN A 219 -2.78 0.44 -11.61
C ASN A 219 -3.28 -0.43 -12.78
N LYS A 220 -2.94 -0.09 -14.03
CA LYS A 220 -3.42 -0.78 -15.25
C LYS A 220 -3.23 -2.30 -15.18
N LYS A 221 -2.11 -2.76 -14.61
CA LYS A 221 -1.80 -4.19 -14.46
C LYS A 221 -2.84 -4.92 -13.59
N LEU A 222 -3.25 -4.32 -12.46
CA LEU A 222 -4.25 -4.92 -11.58
C LEU A 222 -5.64 -4.86 -12.23
N ASN A 223 -6.03 -3.72 -12.80
CA ASN A 223 -7.35 -3.60 -13.43
C ASN A 223 -7.54 -4.59 -14.56
N LYS A 224 -6.49 -4.83 -15.37
CA LYS A 224 -6.54 -5.86 -16.41
C LYS A 224 -6.78 -7.25 -15.81
N LEU A 225 -6.03 -7.60 -14.76
CA LEU A 225 -6.19 -8.88 -14.08
C LEU A 225 -7.60 -9.07 -13.51
N MET A 226 -8.16 -8.04 -12.87
CA MET A 226 -9.48 -8.12 -12.25
C MET A 226 -10.62 -8.22 -13.29
N VAL A 227 -10.50 -7.53 -14.43
CA VAL A 227 -11.47 -7.67 -15.54
C VAL A 227 -11.44 -9.07 -16.13
N ASP A 228 -10.24 -9.64 -16.31
CA ASP A 228 -10.08 -11.01 -16.84
C ASP A 228 -10.59 -12.08 -15.84
N PHE A 229 -10.67 -11.75 -14.55
CA PHE A 229 -11.16 -12.63 -13.48
C PHE A 229 -12.69 -12.69 -13.37
N GLU A 230 -13.38 -11.59 -13.71
CA GLU A 230 -14.86 -11.53 -13.73
C GLU A 230 -15.49 -12.12 -15.01
N ALA A 231 -14.69 -12.41 -16.04
CA ALA A 231 -15.11 -12.88 -17.36
C ALA A 231 -15.21 -14.41 -17.46
#